data_AF-A0A2T6SVK3-F1
#
_entry.id   AF-A0A2T6SVK3-F1
#
_cell.length_a   1.000
_cell.length_b   1.000
_cell.length_c   1.000
_cell.angle_alpha   90.00
_cell.angle_beta   90.00
_cell.angle_gamma   90.00
#
_symmetry.space_group_name_H-M   'P 1'
#
loop_
_entity.id
_entity.type
_entity.pdbx_description
1 polymer ?
#
loop_
_entity_poly.entity_id
_entity_poly.type
_entity_poly.pdbx_seq_one_letter_code
_entity_poly.pdbx_strand_id
1 'polypeptide(L)'
;MKKILFFIFVVLFSVGIYLTWHVVLEKALELKLATSANDLLLKLFALLGVFSILVLFQGVISSYKKRQLKRILQKIDAMNGFEFEEYSKIFFTSKGFAVTITQKSGDYGADLIIEKDGVKWAVQAKRYSHKVSPKAIQEVVSSK
;
A
#
# COMPACT_ATOMS: atom_id res chain seq x y z
N MET A 1 -29.97 -21.91 -28.97
CA MET A 1 -28.64 -22.51 -28.70
C MET A 1 -28.02 -22.05 -27.37
N LYS A 2 -27.79 -20.75 -27.11
CA LYS A 2 -27.13 -20.26 -25.87
C LYS A 2 -27.78 -20.72 -24.54
N LYS A 3 -29.11 -20.77 -24.45
CA LYS A 3 -29.85 -21.23 -23.24
C LYS A 3 -29.64 -22.73 -22.93
N ILE A 4 -29.61 -23.56 -23.96
CA ILE A 4 -29.38 -25.02 -23.82
C ILE A 4 -27.94 -25.29 -23.38
N LEU A 5 -26.96 -24.57 -23.96
CA LEU A 5 -25.57 -24.67 -23.56
C LEU A 5 -25.34 -24.23 -22.10
N PHE A 6 -25.99 -23.14 -21.67
CA PHE A 6 -25.96 -22.70 -20.28
C PHE A 6 -26.55 -23.76 -19.34
N PHE A 7 -27.67 -24.37 -19.70
CA PHE A 7 -28.29 -25.43 -18.91
C PHE A 7 -27.36 -26.65 -18.76
N ILE A 8 -26.79 -27.14 -19.86
CA ILE A 8 -25.82 -28.25 -19.84
C ILE A 8 -24.63 -27.91 -18.95
N PHE A 9 -24.10 -26.69 -19.05
CA PHE A 9 -23.01 -26.23 -18.21
C PHE A 9 -23.36 -26.26 -16.72
N VAL A 10 -24.54 -25.75 -16.32
CA VAL A 10 -25.00 -25.77 -14.92
C VAL A 10 -25.13 -27.21 -14.41
N VAL A 11 -25.65 -28.13 -15.22
CA VAL A 11 -25.78 -29.55 -14.84
C VAL A 11 -24.41 -30.17 -14.63
N LEU A 12 -23.49 -30.02 -15.59
CA LEU A 12 -22.12 -30.55 -15.48
C LEU A 12 -21.38 -29.97 -14.28
N PHE A 13 -21.52 -28.68 -14.03
CA PHE A 13 -20.91 -28.00 -12.89
C PHE A 13 -21.47 -28.52 -11.55
N SER A 14 -22.78 -28.70 -11.45
CA SER A 14 -23.44 -29.23 -10.25
C SER A 14 -23.03 -30.68 -9.96
N VAL A 15 -22.94 -31.52 -10.99
CA VAL A 15 -22.43 -32.89 -10.88
C VAL A 15 -20.97 -32.88 -10.40
N GLY A 16 -20.14 -31.98 -10.95
CA GLY A 16 -18.76 -31.80 -10.50
C GLY A 16 -18.68 -31.43 -9.01
N ILE A 17 -19.48 -30.47 -8.55
CA ILE A 17 -19.53 -30.11 -7.12
C ILE A 17 -19.92 -31.31 -6.26
N TYR A 18 -20.96 -32.05 -6.66
CA TYR A 18 -21.40 -33.24 -5.93
C TYR A 18 -20.29 -34.30 -5.81
N LEU A 19 -19.62 -34.63 -6.92
CA LEU A 19 -18.52 -35.60 -6.94
C LEU A 19 -17.34 -35.14 -6.08
N THR A 20 -16.97 -33.86 -6.17
CA THR A 20 -15.89 -33.32 -5.33
C THR A 20 -16.26 -33.35 -3.85
N TRP A 21 -17.49 -32.99 -3.49
CA TRP A 21 -17.97 -33.08 -2.11
C TRP A 21 -17.90 -34.51 -1.58
N HIS A 22 -18.33 -35.49 -2.38
CA HIS A 22 -18.29 -36.90 -2.02
C HIS A 22 -16.87 -37.38 -1.71
N VAL A 23 -15.93 -37.14 -2.63
CA VAL A 23 -14.51 -37.53 -2.45
C VAL A 23 -13.89 -36.85 -1.23
N VAL A 24 -14.18 -35.56 -1.02
CA VAL A 24 -13.67 -34.83 0.16
C VAL A 24 -14.25 -35.38 1.45
N LEU A 25 -15.54 -35.70 1.49
CA LEU A 25 -16.19 -36.27 2.67
C LEU A 25 -15.59 -37.65 3.00
N GLU A 26 -15.46 -38.53 2.01
CA GLU A 26 -14.85 -39.86 2.18
C GLU A 26 -13.42 -39.74 2.75
N LYS A 27 -12.58 -38.90 2.14
CA LYS A 27 -11.21 -38.72 2.62
C LYS A 27 -11.14 -38.07 4.00
N ALA A 28 -12.04 -37.13 4.31
CA ALA A 28 -12.12 -36.52 5.63
C ALA A 28 -12.52 -37.53 6.72
N LEU A 29 -13.42 -38.48 6.40
CA LEU A 29 -13.80 -39.56 7.30
C LEU A 29 -12.67 -40.58 7.47
N GLU A 30 -12.04 -41.02 6.36
CA GLU A 30 -10.89 -41.96 6.38
C GLU A 30 -9.73 -41.43 7.24
N LEU A 31 -9.41 -40.13 7.09
CA LEU A 31 -8.34 -39.47 7.84
C LEU A 31 -8.78 -39.01 9.24
N LYS A 32 -10.03 -39.31 9.65
CA LYS A 32 -10.62 -38.87 10.93
C LYS A 32 -10.56 -37.34 11.14
N LEU A 33 -10.55 -36.57 10.06
CA LEU A 33 -10.61 -35.11 10.07
C LEU A 33 -12.04 -34.59 10.28
N ALA A 34 -13.05 -35.41 9.97
CA ALA A 34 -14.45 -35.13 10.28
C ALA A 34 -15.17 -36.39 10.77
N THR A 35 -16.25 -36.21 11.55
CA THR A 35 -17.08 -37.33 12.05
C THR A 35 -18.36 -37.54 11.24
N SER A 36 -18.80 -36.51 10.50
CA SER A 36 -20.00 -36.52 9.68
C SER A 36 -19.93 -35.42 8.62
N ALA A 37 -20.84 -35.45 7.65
CA ALA A 37 -20.97 -34.38 6.66
C ALA A 37 -21.27 -33.02 7.31
N ASN A 38 -22.11 -32.99 8.36
CA ASN A 38 -22.45 -31.77 9.07
C ASN A 38 -21.25 -31.19 9.84
N ASP A 39 -20.41 -32.04 10.43
CA ASP A 39 -19.16 -31.63 11.09
C ASP A 39 -18.18 -30.99 10.07
N LEU A 40 -18.00 -31.62 8.91
CA LEU A 40 -17.18 -31.07 7.83
C LEU A 40 -17.72 -29.72 7.33
N LEU A 41 -19.04 -29.61 7.16
CA LEU A 41 -19.72 -28.41 6.70
C LEU A 41 -19.58 -27.26 7.72
N LEU A 42 -19.73 -27.56 9.01
CA LEU A 42 -19.52 -26.59 10.09
C LEU A 42 -18.08 -26.05 10.12
N LYS A 43 -17.09 -26.94 9.98
CA LYS A 43 -15.67 -26.56 9.88
C LYS A 43 -15.40 -25.67 8.67
N LEU A 44 -15.99 -25.98 7.52
CA LEU A 44 -15.87 -25.15 6.31
C LEU A 44 -16.44 -23.74 6.54
N PHE A 45 -17.63 -23.62 7.12
CA PHE A 45 -18.20 -22.31 7.45
C PHE A 45 -17.39 -21.54 8.48
N ALA A 46 -16.83 -22.22 9.49
CA ALA A 46 -15.94 -21.59 10.45
C ALA A 46 -14.69 -21.00 9.76
N LEU A 47 -14.06 -21.76 8.86
CA LEU A 47 -12.91 -21.30 8.09
C LEU A 47 -13.25 -20.10 7.19
N LEU A 48 -14.38 -20.15 6.48
CA LEU A 48 -14.85 -19.04 5.65
C LEU A 48 -15.19 -17.80 6.49
N GLY A 49 -15.76 -17.99 7.69
CA GLY A 49 -16.03 -16.91 8.63
C GLY A 49 -14.74 -16.23 9.10
N VAL A 50 -13.74 -17.00 9.52
CA VAL A 50 -12.42 -16.48 9.90
C VAL A 50 -11.77 -15.75 8.72
N PHE A 51 -11.78 -16.34 7.53
CA PHE A 51 -11.22 -15.71 6.33
C PHE A 51 -11.92 -14.38 6.01
N SER A 52 -13.25 -14.34 6.10
CA SER A 52 -14.04 -13.12 5.88
C SER A 52 -13.68 -12.02 6.89
N ILE A 53 -13.52 -12.38 8.17
CA ILE A 53 -13.08 -11.44 9.22
C ILE A 53 -11.68 -10.90 8.92
N LEU A 54 -10.75 -11.75 8.51
CA LEU A 54 -9.38 -11.32 8.15
C LEU A 54 -9.38 -10.33 6.98
N VAL A 55 -10.17 -10.60 5.94
CA VAL A 55 -10.32 -9.70 4.78
C VAL A 55 -10.91 -8.35 5.20
N LEU A 56 -11.97 -8.36 6.02
CA LEU A 56 -12.56 -7.13 6.55
C LEU A 56 -11.56 -6.35 7.40
N PHE A 57 -10.82 -7.04 8.28
CA PHE A 57 -9.81 -6.43 9.15
C PHE A 57 -8.68 -5.79 8.34
N GLN A 58 -8.18 -6.46 7.30
CA GLN A 58 -7.20 -5.89 6.36
C GLN A 58 -7.76 -4.66 5.65
N GLY A 59 -9.02 -4.69 5.21
CA GLY A 59 -9.70 -3.56 4.59
C GLY A 59 -9.80 -2.35 5.52
N VAL A 60 -10.11 -2.60 6.79
CA VAL A 60 -10.14 -1.56 7.84
C VAL A 60 -8.76 -0.95 8.05
N ILE A 61 -7.73 -1.77 8.29
CA ILE A 61 -6.34 -1.29 8.48
C ILE A 61 -5.87 -0.46 7.29
N SER A 62 -6.07 -0.96 6.07
CA SER A 62 -5.69 -0.26 4.84
C SER A 62 -6.40 1.09 4.72
N SER A 63 -7.69 1.13 5.08
CA SER A 63 -8.48 2.37 5.08
C SER A 63 -8.00 3.38 6.13
N TYR A 64 -7.57 2.93 7.31
CA TYR A 64 -6.97 3.81 8.33
C TYR A 64 -5.64 4.40 7.86
N LYS A 65 -4.73 3.56 7.34
CA LYS A 65 -3.45 4.01 6.79
C LYS A 65 -3.65 5.02 5.65
N LYS A 66 -4.56 4.75 4.72
CA LYS A 66 -4.88 5.65 3.60
C LYS A 66 -5.43 6.99 4.09
N ARG A 67 -6.30 7.00 5.09
CA ARG A 67 -6.84 8.23 5.70
C ARG A 67 -5.76 9.04 6.42
N GLN A 68 -4.90 8.38 7.18
CA GLN A 68 -3.78 9.04 7.85
C GLN A 68 -2.81 9.66 6.84
N LEU A 69 -2.41 8.91 5.81
CA LEU A 69 -1.54 9.41 4.75
C LEU A 69 -2.18 10.60 4.04
N LYS A 70 -3.47 10.52 3.69
CA LYS A 70 -4.19 11.63 3.09
C LYS A 70 -4.16 12.89 3.96
N ARG A 71 -4.37 12.76 5.28
CA ARG A 71 -4.29 13.91 6.20
C ARG A 71 -2.89 14.51 6.27
N ILE A 72 -1.84 13.68 6.26
CA ILE A 72 -0.45 14.15 6.25
C ILE A 72 -0.17 14.92 4.95
N LEU A 73 -0.54 14.34 3.80
CA LEU A 73 -0.36 14.99 2.50
C LEU A 73 -1.14 16.30 2.42
N GLN A 74 -2.38 16.35 2.90
CA GLN A 74 -3.17 17.60 2.96
C GLN A 74 -2.49 18.68 3.79
N LYS A 75 -1.83 18.32 4.91
CA LYS A 75 -1.06 19.28 5.70
C LYS A 75 0.16 19.79 4.93
N ILE A 76 0.88 18.91 4.25
CA ILE A 76 2.02 19.27 3.41
C ILE A 76 1.58 20.17 2.24
N ASP A 77 0.45 19.86 1.60
CA ASP A 77 -0.10 20.65 0.50
C ASP A 77 -0.54 22.04 0.95
N ALA A 78 -0.93 22.21 2.22
CA ALA A 78 -1.31 23.49 2.80
C ALA A 78 -0.10 24.37 3.20
N MET A 79 1.11 23.80 3.28
CA MET A 79 2.32 24.55 3.62
C MET A 79 2.69 25.53 2.50
N ASN A 80 3.18 26.70 2.88
CA ASN A 80 3.89 27.58 1.95
C ASN A 80 5.32 27.05 1.67
N GLY A 81 6.04 27.69 0.74
CA GLY A 81 7.39 27.23 0.34
C GLY A 81 8.38 27.15 1.50
N PHE A 82 8.42 28.17 2.36
CA PHE A 82 9.33 28.21 3.51
C PHE A 82 8.98 27.16 4.57
N GLU A 83 7.69 26.97 4.85
CA GLU A 83 7.23 25.92 5.77
C GLU A 83 7.60 24.53 5.26
N PHE A 84 7.54 24.33 3.94
CA PHE A 84 7.92 23.07 3.31
C PHE A 84 9.45 22.81 3.36
N GLU A 85 10.27 23.86 3.24
CA GLU A 85 11.72 23.78 3.41
C GLU A 85 12.08 23.38 4.86
N GLU A 86 11.49 24.03 5.87
CA GLU A 86 11.71 23.67 7.28
C GLU A 86 11.19 22.25 7.59
N TYR A 87 10.02 21.88 7.05
CA TYR A 87 9.52 20.51 7.14
C TYR A 87 10.51 19.50 6.55
N SER A 88 11.10 19.81 5.39
CA SER A 88 12.09 18.94 4.74
C SER A 88 13.34 18.77 5.59
N LYS A 89 13.81 19.84 6.25
CA LYS A 89 14.91 19.74 7.23
C LYS A 89 14.57 18.81 8.39
N ILE A 90 13.39 18.98 9.00
CA ILE A 90 12.94 18.12 10.10
C ILE A 90 12.85 16.66 9.62
N PHE A 91 12.33 16.44 8.42
CA PHE A 91 12.23 15.11 7.81
C PHE A 91 13.62 14.45 7.67
N PHE A 92 14.59 15.11 7.04
CA PHE A 92 15.94 14.55 6.88
C PHE A 92 16.66 14.35 8.22
N THR A 93 16.51 15.31 9.15
CA THR A 93 17.06 15.17 10.50
C THR A 93 16.50 13.93 11.21
N SER A 94 15.19 13.68 11.09
CA SER A 94 14.55 12.48 11.66
C SER A 94 15.03 11.15 11.05
N LYS A 95 15.67 11.20 9.88
CA LYS A 95 16.30 10.05 9.20
C LYS A 95 17.79 9.91 9.51
N GLY A 96 18.32 10.74 10.41
CA GLY A 96 19.70 10.71 10.86
C GLY A 96 20.67 11.40 9.89
N PHE A 97 20.20 12.39 9.13
CA PHE A 97 21.09 13.27 8.37
C PHE A 97 21.44 14.49 9.20
N ALA A 98 22.67 14.98 9.08
CA ALA A 98 22.99 16.36 9.42
C ALA A 98 22.45 17.26 8.32
N VAL A 99 21.75 18.34 8.67
CA VAL A 99 21.06 19.20 7.70
C VAL A 99 21.44 20.66 7.91
N THR A 100 21.78 21.34 6.82
CA THR A 100 22.04 22.78 6.77
C THR A 100 21.09 23.43 5.78
N ILE A 101 20.37 24.47 6.20
CA ILE A 101 19.55 25.30 5.30
C ILE A 101 20.49 26.26 4.56
N THR A 102 20.37 26.32 3.24
CA THR A 102 21.09 27.27 2.39
C THR A 102 20.41 28.63 2.42
N GLN A 103 21.18 29.71 2.30
CA GLN A 103 20.57 31.04 2.19
C GLN A 103 20.05 31.26 0.77
N LYS A 104 18.95 32.01 0.62
CA LYS A 104 18.37 32.36 -0.69
C LYS A 104 19.33 33.09 -1.64
N SER A 105 20.44 33.62 -1.15
CA SER A 105 21.48 34.27 -1.96
C SER A 105 22.79 33.48 -1.88
N GLY A 106 23.30 33.05 -3.04
CA GLY A 106 24.65 32.47 -3.16
C GLY A 106 24.70 31.02 -3.64
N ASP A 107 23.66 30.22 -3.38
CA ASP A 107 23.77 28.75 -3.50
C ASP A 107 23.07 28.16 -4.75
N TYR A 108 22.80 29.01 -5.76
CA TYR A 108 22.31 28.67 -7.11
C TYR A 108 21.11 27.69 -7.21
N GLY A 109 20.37 27.48 -6.11
CA GLY A 109 19.12 26.73 -6.07
C GLY A 109 19.22 25.31 -5.54
N ALA A 110 19.98 25.11 -4.46
CA ALA A 110 19.68 24.13 -3.42
C ALA A 110 19.00 24.83 -2.23
N ASP A 111 18.05 24.17 -1.56
CA ASP A 111 17.38 24.66 -0.34
C ASP A 111 17.99 24.04 0.94
N LEU A 112 18.58 22.84 0.82
CA LEU A 112 19.22 22.12 1.93
C LEU A 112 20.50 21.43 1.45
N ILE A 113 21.52 21.43 2.30
CA ILE A 113 22.64 20.49 2.21
C ILE A 113 22.45 19.45 3.31
N ILE A 114 22.45 18.17 2.92
CA ILE A 114 22.33 17.05 3.86
C ILE A 114 23.58 16.18 3.83
N GLU A 115 23.96 15.64 4.98
CA GLU A 115 25.12 14.77 5.12
C GLU A 115 24.79 13.54 5.97
N LYS A 116 25.27 12.38 5.53
CA LYS A 116 25.19 11.13 6.30
C LYS A 116 26.31 10.19 5.86
N ASP A 117 26.97 9.56 6.82
CA ASP A 117 28.05 8.59 6.59
C ASP A 117 29.18 9.15 5.69
N GLY A 118 29.50 10.44 5.87
CA GLY A 118 30.55 11.16 5.12
C GLY A 118 30.18 11.54 3.69
N VAL A 119 28.96 11.26 3.24
CA VAL A 119 28.46 11.65 1.91
C VAL A 119 27.55 12.87 2.05
N LYS A 120 27.75 13.87 1.18
CA LYS A 120 26.96 15.09 1.11
C LYS A 120 26.06 15.12 -0.12
N TRP A 121 24.86 15.67 0.04
CA TRP A 121 23.90 15.89 -1.04
C TRP A 121 23.34 17.31 -0.97
N ALA A 122 23.18 17.93 -2.14
CA ALA A 122 22.37 19.11 -2.31
C ALA A 122 20.92 18.72 -2.63
N VAL A 123 19.97 19.35 -1.95
CA VAL A 123 18.54 19.07 -2.07
C VAL A 123 17.78 20.35 -2.37
N GLN A 124 16.98 20.32 -3.42
CA GLN A 124 15.99 21.36 -3.72
C GLN A 124 14.59 20.81 -3.41
N ALA A 125 13.84 21.53 -2.58
CA ALA A 125 12.49 21.21 -2.15
C ALA A 125 11.48 22.02 -2.97
N LYS A 126 10.70 21.35 -3.83
CA LYS A 126 9.61 21.98 -4.60
C LYS A 126 8.27 21.38 -4.26
N ARG A 127 7.36 22.21 -3.72
CA ARG A 127 5.94 21.86 -3.52
C ARG A 127 5.09 22.47 -4.63
N TYR A 128 5.03 21.81 -5.79
CA TYR A 128 4.27 22.26 -6.96
C TYR A 128 3.07 21.35 -7.24
N SER A 129 1.96 21.95 -7.69
CA SER A 129 0.79 21.21 -8.22
C SER A 129 0.99 20.72 -9.66
N HIS A 130 2.07 21.15 -10.31
CA HIS A 130 2.45 20.83 -11.69
C HIS A 130 3.83 20.17 -11.73
N LYS A 131 4.22 19.70 -12.92
CA LYS A 131 5.50 19.02 -13.14
C LYS A 131 6.66 19.94 -12.78
N VAL A 132 7.69 19.37 -12.15
CA VAL A 132 8.97 20.05 -11.90
C VAL A 132 9.58 20.47 -13.23
N SER A 133 9.96 21.73 -13.36
CA SER A 133 10.54 22.26 -14.58
C SER A 133 12.01 21.82 -14.73
N PRO A 134 12.52 21.69 -15.97
CA PRO A 134 13.94 21.42 -16.21
C PRO A 134 14.87 22.45 -15.54
N LYS A 135 14.41 23.70 -15.43
CA LYS A 135 15.13 24.77 -14.74
C LYS A 135 15.39 24.44 -13.26
N ALA A 136 14.38 23.94 -12.54
CA ALA A 136 14.54 23.57 -11.13
C ALA A 136 15.54 22.41 -10.94
N ILE A 137 15.68 21.54 -11.94
CA ILE A 137 16.68 20.46 -11.93
C ILE A 137 18.08 21.04 -12.18
N GLN A 138 18.20 21.97 -13.14
CA GLN A 138 19.48 22.63 -13.44
C GLN A 138 19.99 23.46 -12.25
N GLU A 139 19.08 24.13 -11.53
CA GLU A 139 19.36 24.89 -10.31
C GLU A 139 20.09 24.02 -9.28
N VAL A 140 19.54 22.86 -8.90
CA VAL A 140 20.17 21.98 -7.90
C VAL A 140 21.46 21.33 -8.39
N VAL A 141 21.55 20.96 -9.67
CA VAL A 141 22.78 20.38 -10.25
C VAL A 141 23.93 21.40 -10.29
N SER A 142 23.58 22.69 -10.40
CA SER A 142 24.56 23.78 -10.46
C SER A 142 24.90 24.35 -9.08
N SER A 143 24.21 23.90 -8.02
CA SER A 143 24.58 24.24 -6.65
C SER A 143 25.97 23.66 -6.34
N LYS A 144 26.89 24.53 -5.90
CA LYS A 144 28.27 24.19 -5.58
C LYS A 144 28.48 24.18 -4.08
#